data_AF-A0AA38L4W6-F1
#
_entry.id   AF-A0AA38L4W6-F1
#
_cell.length_a   1.000
_cell.length_b   1.000
_cell.length_c   1.000
_cell.angle_alpha   90.00
_cell.angle_beta   90.00
_cell.angle_gamma   90.00
#
_symmetry.space_group_name_H-M   'P 1'
#
loop_
_entity.id
_entity.type
_entity.pdbx_description
1 polymer ?
#
loop_
_entity_poly.entity_id
_entity_poly.type
_entity_poly.pdbx_seq_one_letter_code
_entity_poly.pdbx_strand_id
1 'polypeptide(L)'
;MICYILVAIRSANDYIQREGPLARTGLLANIGPKGSQASGAKPGIVVASPSTSNPDYLYSWTRDSALVFKTIVDHYISSSHKNVSLRVLIDDYAHAQTQLQEVDNPSGNITTGGLGEPKFNIDLTAFEGSWGRPQRDGPALRAITLITYVNWLLDNSNTSHANTLWPTIQLDLDYVANDWNKTGFDLWEEISSSSFWTTASQHRALRQGAALAKSLGKEDLIEKYNIQADNALCFLQSYWNPDASYVTSNTGGGRSGIDANSVLTSIHTFDPSAGCDAITFQPCSDKALSNLKVYVDSFRSIYAINQGFSENEAVATGRYPEDVYMGGNPWYLATFAVAEQLYESLSVWDAQGSLQITSISLPFFQQFSSDVQTGDYKSNTETYDKLTSEIRAFADGFIAINGRYTPDNGSLAEQYRKDDGKPTSARDLTWSYASAITAFLAHDGIVASPWGAQGLQIQTDSDGHCMANPGPMSEIVFKVEKDTVYGENVFITGSIGQLGNWDPAHAVKLDPKSYPYWSVEMEVPASISFSYKYIIQNQNSGSVAWENDPNHELQSSSEGKSMVVTDTWHN
;
A
#
# COMPACT_ATOMS: atom_id res chain seq x y z
N MET A 1 -37.73 21.70 22.16
CA MET A 1 -38.38 20.37 22.09
C MET A 1 -38.30 19.91 20.64
N ILE A 2 -37.16 19.35 20.26
CA ILE A 2 -36.93 18.73 18.94
C ILE A 2 -36.54 17.29 19.27
N CYS A 3 -37.40 16.38 18.85
CA CYS A 3 -37.32 14.96 19.14
C CYS A 3 -36.13 14.37 18.37
N TYR A 4 -34.99 14.23 19.04
CA TYR A 4 -33.93 13.35 18.56
C TYR A 4 -34.49 11.94 18.58
N ILE A 5 -34.73 11.38 17.39
CA ILE A 5 -34.89 9.95 17.23
C ILE A 5 -33.53 9.36 17.61
N LEU A 6 -33.43 8.91 18.86
CA LEU A 6 -32.45 7.93 19.31
C LEU A 6 -32.70 6.64 18.52
N VAL A 7 -32.18 6.57 17.30
CA VAL A 7 -31.81 5.28 16.73
C VAL A 7 -30.72 4.78 17.66
N ALA A 8 -31.02 3.72 18.41
CA ALA A 8 -30.07 3.12 19.33
C ALA A 8 -28.75 2.88 18.57
N ILE A 9 -27.67 3.51 19.03
CA ILE A 9 -26.33 3.09 18.66
C ILE A 9 -26.29 1.61 19.03
N ARG A 10 -26.28 0.71 18.03
CA ARG A 10 -25.96 -0.69 18.29
C ARG A 10 -24.54 -0.67 18.85
N SER A 11 -24.33 -1.28 20.01
CA SER A 11 -22.97 -1.39 20.54
C SER A 11 -22.07 -2.06 19.49
N ALA A 12 -20.76 -1.79 19.49
CA ALA A 12 -19.83 -2.42 18.56
C ALA A 12 -20.04 -3.95 18.52
N ASN A 13 -20.19 -4.57 19.69
CA ASN A 13 -20.50 -5.99 19.85
C ASN A 13 -21.80 -6.42 19.15
N ASP A 14 -22.90 -5.67 19.30
CA ASP A 14 -24.17 -6.00 18.64
C ASP A 14 -24.04 -5.93 17.11
N TYR A 15 -23.28 -4.95 16.62
CA TYR A 15 -23.03 -4.80 15.19
C TYR A 15 -22.15 -5.94 14.67
N ILE A 16 -21.05 -6.27 15.34
CA ILE A 16 -20.15 -7.37 14.97
C ILE A 16 -20.91 -8.70 14.92
N GLN A 17 -21.74 -9.00 15.93
CA GLN A 17 -22.50 -10.26 15.97
C GLN A 17 -23.51 -10.37 14.84
N ARG A 18 -24.16 -9.26 14.47
CA ARG A 18 -25.09 -9.24 13.33
C ARG A 18 -24.36 -9.30 12.00
N GLU A 19 -23.36 -8.45 11.83
CA GLU A 19 -22.76 -8.17 10.54
C GLU A 19 -21.72 -9.23 10.16
N GLY A 20 -20.99 -9.81 11.11
CA GLY A 20 -19.94 -10.79 10.83
C GLY A 20 -20.37 -11.94 9.90
N PRO A 21 -21.50 -12.63 10.16
CA PRO A 21 -22.04 -13.64 9.25
C PRO A 21 -22.49 -13.09 7.89
N LEU A 22 -23.04 -11.87 7.85
CA LEU A 22 -23.51 -11.21 6.63
C LEU A 22 -22.33 -10.79 5.74
N ALA A 23 -21.30 -10.18 6.32
CA ALA A 23 -20.08 -9.80 5.61
C ALA A 23 -19.35 -11.00 5.01
N ARG A 24 -19.25 -12.12 5.74
CA ARG A 24 -18.71 -13.38 5.18
C ARG A 24 -19.54 -13.90 4.00
N THR A 25 -20.86 -13.80 4.10
CA THR A 25 -21.77 -14.21 3.02
C THR A 25 -21.64 -13.29 1.80
N GLY A 26 -21.61 -11.97 2.00
CA GLY A 26 -21.43 -10.96 0.96
C GLY A 26 -20.09 -11.10 0.25
N LEU A 27 -19.00 -11.31 1.01
CA LEU A 27 -17.67 -11.56 0.46
C LEU A 27 -17.67 -12.79 -0.46
N LEU A 28 -18.17 -13.93 0.02
CA LEU A 28 -18.20 -15.17 -0.77
C LEU A 28 -19.18 -15.11 -1.95
N ALA A 29 -20.23 -14.29 -1.86
CA ALA A 29 -21.17 -14.09 -2.95
C ALA A 29 -20.51 -13.43 -4.19
N ASN A 30 -19.44 -12.67 -4.01
CA ASN A 30 -18.72 -11.98 -5.08
C ASN A 30 -17.58 -12.81 -5.71
N ILE A 31 -17.45 -14.09 -5.36
CA ILE A 31 -16.36 -14.96 -5.87
C ILE A 31 -16.90 -16.00 -6.85
N GLY A 32 -16.30 -16.05 -8.04
CA GLY A 32 -16.61 -17.04 -9.07
C GLY A 32 -16.16 -18.47 -8.68
N PRO A 33 -16.83 -19.51 -9.20
CA PRO A 33 -17.90 -19.48 -10.19
C PRO A 33 -19.31 -19.60 -9.56
N LYS A 34 -19.39 -19.77 -8.23
CA LYS A 34 -20.62 -20.12 -7.51
C LYS A 34 -21.20 -18.98 -6.68
N GLY A 35 -20.48 -17.88 -6.54
CA GLY A 35 -20.95 -16.70 -5.82
C GLY A 35 -22.24 -16.17 -6.45
N SER A 36 -23.23 -15.88 -5.61
CA SER A 36 -24.57 -15.43 -6.05
C SER A 36 -24.56 -14.06 -6.74
N GLN A 37 -23.50 -13.29 -6.56
CA GLN A 37 -23.28 -11.96 -7.14
C GLN A 37 -22.14 -11.97 -8.20
N ALA A 38 -21.55 -13.13 -8.48
CA ALA A 38 -20.41 -13.31 -9.39
C ALA A 38 -20.80 -14.08 -10.66
N SER A 39 -22.01 -13.86 -11.17
CA SER A 39 -22.49 -14.56 -12.37
C SER A 39 -21.59 -14.27 -13.57
N GLY A 40 -21.11 -15.33 -14.23
CA GLY A 40 -20.18 -15.24 -15.36
C GLY A 40 -18.70 -15.20 -14.97
N ALA A 41 -18.36 -14.96 -13.69
CA ALA A 41 -16.98 -14.97 -13.23
C ALA A 41 -16.39 -16.39 -13.25
N LYS A 42 -15.14 -16.52 -13.66
CA LYS A 42 -14.41 -17.79 -13.68
C LYS A 42 -14.09 -18.26 -12.24
N PRO A 43 -13.79 -19.57 -12.04
CA PRO A 43 -13.38 -20.05 -10.73
C PRO A 43 -12.19 -19.25 -10.17
N GLY A 44 -12.26 -18.84 -8.91
CA GLY A 44 -11.18 -18.11 -8.24
C GLY A 44 -11.12 -16.61 -8.55
N ILE A 45 -11.98 -16.10 -9.44
CA ILE A 45 -12.06 -14.68 -9.75
C ILE A 45 -12.94 -13.96 -8.75
N VAL A 46 -12.40 -12.87 -8.19
CA VAL A 46 -13.13 -11.98 -7.28
C VAL A 46 -13.67 -10.81 -8.08
N VAL A 47 -14.98 -10.63 -8.07
CA VAL A 47 -15.60 -9.41 -8.59
C VAL A 47 -15.46 -8.32 -7.53
N ALA A 48 -15.00 -7.12 -7.89
CA ALA A 48 -14.91 -6.02 -6.92
C ALA A 48 -16.29 -5.63 -6.38
N SER A 49 -17.28 -5.52 -7.28
CA SER A 49 -18.69 -5.34 -6.93
C SER A 49 -19.61 -5.86 -8.06
N PRO A 50 -20.81 -6.37 -7.75
CA PRO A 50 -21.83 -6.72 -8.76
C PRO A 50 -22.48 -5.50 -9.43
N SER A 51 -21.99 -4.28 -9.17
CA SER A 51 -22.46 -3.07 -9.83
C SER A 51 -21.95 -3.00 -11.27
N THR A 52 -22.87 -2.85 -12.23
CA THR A 52 -22.57 -2.79 -13.67
C THR A 52 -22.75 -1.39 -14.28
N SER A 53 -23.08 -0.39 -13.46
CA SER A 53 -23.29 0.98 -13.92
C SER A 53 -23.29 1.97 -12.77
N ASN A 54 -22.68 3.14 -12.95
CA ASN A 54 -22.65 4.28 -12.02
C ASN A 54 -22.35 3.91 -10.54
N PRO A 55 -21.18 3.27 -10.27
CA PRO A 55 -20.11 2.92 -11.20
C PRO A 55 -20.19 1.47 -11.72
N ASP A 56 -19.49 1.19 -12.82
CA ASP A 56 -19.32 -0.18 -13.36
C ASP A 56 -18.04 -0.82 -12.78
N TYR A 57 -18.24 -1.75 -11.85
CA TYR A 57 -17.20 -2.41 -11.06
C TYR A 57 -17.22 -3.94 -11.28
N LEU A 58 -17.90 -4.42 -12.33
CA LEU A 58 -17.95 -5.84 -12.67
C LEU A 58 -16.64 -6.30 -13.35
N TYR A 59 -15.53 -6.16 -12.63
CA TYR A 59 -14.18 -6.55 -13.01
C TYR A 59 -13.45 -7.17 -11.82
N SER A 60 -12.31 -7.80 -12.10
CA SER A 60 -11.42 -8.39 -11.11
C SER A 60 -10.17 -7.53 -10.98
N TRP A 61 -10.03 -6.81 -9.86
CA TRP A 61 -8.79 -6.09 -9.54
C TRP A 61 -7.80 -7.03 -8.87
N THR A 62 -6.53 -6.95 -9.26
CA THR A 62 -5.45 -7.76 -8.65
C THR A 62 -5.34 -7.46 -7.15
N ARG A 63 -5.40 -6.18 -6.77
CA ARG A 63 -5.36 -5.73 -5.37
C ARG A 63 -6.53 -6.28 -4.55
N ASP A 64 -7.77 -6.01 -4.96
CA ASP A 64 -8.97 -6.46 -4.26
C ASP A 64 -9.00 -7.98 -4.12
N SER A 65 -8.68 -8.69 -5.21
CA SER A 65 -8.63 -10.16 -5.20
C SER A 65 -7.62 -10.68 -4.20
N ALA A 66 -6.41 -10.12 -4.18
CA ALA A 66 -5.36 -10.51 -3.26
C ALA A 66 -5.73 -10.21 -1.80
N LEU A 67 -6.25 -9.03 -1.50
CA LEU A 67 -6.66 -8.67 -0.14
C LEU A 67 -7.82 -9.54 0.37
N VAL A 68 -8.82 -9.79 -0.46
CA VAL A 68 -9.94 -10.68 -0.14
C VAL A 68 -9.46 -12.11 0.11
N PHE A 69 -8.58 -12.63 -0.74
CA PHE A 69 -8.02 -13.96 -0.54
C PHE A 69 -7.05 -14.02 0.63
N LYS A 70 -6.36 -12.93 0.98
CA LYS A 70 -5.57 -12.85 2.22
C LYS A 70 -6.47 -13.05 3.44
N THR A 71 -7.63 -12.39 3.50
CA THR A 71 -8.63 -12.60 4.56
C THR A 71 -9.14 -14.05 4.60
N ILE A 72 -9.44 -14.66 3.44
CA ILE A 72 -9.89 -16.05 3.38
C ILE A 72 -8.79 -17.03 3.83
N VAL A 73 -7.56 -16.83 3.36
CA VAL A 73 -6.41 -17.65 3.74
C VAL A 73 -6.17 -17.55 5.24
N ASP A 74 -6.11 -16.35 5.80
CA ASP A 74 -5.92 -16.15 7.24
C ASP A 74 -7.02 -16.81 8.08
N HIS A 75 -8.28 -16.69 7.65
CA HIS A 75 -9.39 -17.37 8.31
C HIS A 75 -9.27 -18.90 8.22
N TYR A 76 -8.88 -19.43 7.05
CA TYR A 76 -8.70 -20.86 6.85
C TYR A 76 -7.56 -21.42 7.70
N ILE A 77 -6.41 -20.73 7.78
CA ILE A 77 -5.25 -21.20 8.55
C ILE A 77 -5.47 -21.09 10.06
N SER A 78 -6.14 -20.04 10.54
CA SER A 78 -6.42 -19.82 11.97
C SER A 78 -7.55 -20.70 12.50
N SER A 79 -8.51 -21.11 11.66
CA SER A 79 -9.60 -21.99 12.08
C SER A 79 -9.10 -23.38 12.51
N SER A 80 -9.56 -23.84 13.67
CA SER A 80 -9.36 -25.22 14.13
C SER A 80 -10.09 -26.25 13.26
N HIS A 81 -11.17 -25.84 12.59
CA HIS A 81 -11.95 -26.66 11.68
C HIS A 81 -11.69 -26.24 10.24
N LYS A 82 -10.89 -27.03 9.51
CA LYS A 82 -10.53 -26.74 8.12
C LYS A 82 -11.75 -26.89 7.21
N ASN A 83 -12.24 -25.77 6.68
CA ASN A 83 -13.38 -25.75 5.77
C ASN A 83 -12.91 -26.12 4.35
N VAL A 84 -13.31 -27.30 3.88
CA VAL A 84 -12.97 -27.82 2.55
C VAL A 84 -13.41 -26.88 1.42
N SER A 85 -14.53 -26.17 1.58
CA SER A 85 -15.03 -25.26 0.54
C SER A 85 -14.13 -24.02 0.39
N LEU A 86 -13.61 -23.49 1.51
CA LEU A 86 -12.65 -22.39 1.47
C LEU A 86 -11.32 -22.84 0.87
N ARG A 87 -10.88 -24.06 1.19
CA ARG A 87 -9.68 -24.65 0.59
C ARG A 87 -9.79 -24.72 -0.94
N VAL A 88 -10.91 -25.19 -1.47
CA VAL A 88 -11.16 -25.22 -2.93
C VAL A 88 -11.11 -23.82 -3.53
N LEU A 89 -11.72 -22.81 -2.88
CA LEU A 89 -11.66 -21.43 -3.37
C LEU A 89 -10.23 -20.87 -3.41
N ILE A 90 -9.40 -21.17 -2.41
CA ILE A 90 -8.00 -20.74 -2.37
C ILE A 90 -7.22 -21.38 -3.53
N ASP A 91 -7.42 -22.67 -3.79
CA ASP A 91 -6.78 -23.37 -4.90
C ASP A 91 -7.27 -22.84 -6.27
N ASP A 92 -8.57 -22.55 -6.41
CA ASP A 92 -9.15 -21.94 -7.61
C ASP A 92 -8.56 -20.54 -7.85
N TYR A 93 -8.40 -19.71 -6.81
CA TYR A 93 -7.76 -18.40 -6.90
C TYR A 93 -6.31 -18.51 -7.38
N ALA A 94 -5.52 -19.37 -6.75
CA ALA A 94 -4.13 -19.57 -7.14
C ALA A 94 -4.01 -19.99 -8.61
N HIS A 95 -4.91 -20.87 -9.08
CA HIS A 95 -4.98 -21.25 -10.49
C HIS A 95 -5.36 -20.09 -11.41
N ALA A 96 -6.39 -19.32 -11.06
CA ALA A 96 -6.84 -18.16 -11.83
C ALA A 96 -5.75 -17.10 -11.95
N GLN A 97 -4.98 -16.86 -10.88
CA GLN A 97 -3.88 -15.92 -10.89
C GLN A 97 -2.75 -16.35 -11.83
N THR A 98 -2.40 -17.64 -11.86
CA THR A 98 -1.43 -18.18 -12.82
C THR A 98 -1.89 -17.95 -14.26
N GLN A 99 -3.20 -18.05 -14.54
CA GLN A 99 -3.74 -17.74 -15.87
C GLN A 99 -3.66 -16.25 -16.19
N LEU A 100 -3.99 -15.36 -15.24
CA LEU A 100 -3.94 -13.91 -15.44
C LEU A 100 -2.52 -13.38 -15.69
N GLN A 101 -1.49 -13.98 -15.10
CA GLN A 101 -0.09 -13.56 -15.35
C GLN A 101 0.33 -13.74 -16.82
N GLU A 102 -0.30 -14.65 -17.55
CA GLU A 102 -0.04 -14.93 -18.97
C GLU A 102 -0.89 -14.07 -19.92
N VAL A 103 -1.78 -13.22 -19.40
CA VAL A 103 -2.66 -12.38 -20.21
C VAL A 103 -1.94 -11.11 -20.63
N ASP A 104 -1.57 -11.03 -21.90
CA ASP A 104 -1.14 -9.78 -22.55
C ASP A 104 -2.22 -8.71 -22.38
N ASN A 105 -1.81 -7.51 -21.96
CA ASN A 105 -2.72 -6.43 -21.61
C ASN A 105 -2.07 -5.06 -21.89
N PRO A 106 -2.79 -3.94 -21.71
CA PRO A 106 -2.26 -2.61 -22.01
C PRO A 106 -1.02 -2.18 -21.20
N SER A 107 -0.73 -2.78 -20.04
CA SER A 107 0.53 -2.55 -19.30
C SER A 107 1.70 -3.36 -19.86
N GLY A 108 1.45 -4.34 -20.72
CA GLY A 108 2.44 -5.20 -21.37
C GLY A 108 2.10 -6.68 -21.28
N ASN A 109 3.11 -7.51 -21.48
CA ASN A 109 3.07 -8.95 -21.27
C ASN A 109 3.79 -9.35 -19.97
N ILE A 110 3.88 -10.64 -19.70
CA ILE A 110 4.49 -11.20 -18.49
C ILE A 110 5.93 -10.72 -18.20
N THR A 111 6.70 -10.31 -19.21
CA THR A 111 8.09 -9.82 -19.05
C THR A 111 8.27 -8.32 -19.23
N THR A 112 7.29 -7.60 -19.79
CA THR A 112 7.42 -6.17 -20.16
C THR A 112 6.61 -5.22 -19.29
N GLY A 113 5.77 -5.74 -18.38
CA GLY A 113 5.02 -4.91 -17.43
C GLY A 113 3.59 -5.37 -17.15
N GLY A 114 3.09 -6.40 -17.85
CA GLY A 114 1.71 -6.86 -17.78
C GLY A 114 1.26 -7.32 -16.39
N LEU A 115 2.19 -7.71 -15.51
CA LEU A 115 1.90 -8.07 -14.11
C LEU A 115 1.41 -6.87 -13.28
N GLY A 116 1.76 -5.65 -13.69
CA GLY A 116 1.30 -4.41 -13.07
C GLY A 116 -0.07 -3.92 -13.55
N GLU A 117 -0.79 -4.69 -14.38
CA GLU A 117 -2.14 -4.33 -14.80
C GLU A 117 -3.10 -4.39 -13.59
N PRO A 118 -3.84 -3.30 -13.30
CA PRO A 118 -4.67 -3.25 -12.10
C PRO A 118 -5.84 -4.22 -12.13
N LYS A 119 -6.49 -4.37 -13.29
CA LYS A 119 -7.76 -5.08 -13.41
C LYS A 119 -7.94 -5.84 -14.72
N PHE A 120 -8.77 -6.87 -14.65
CA PHE A 120 -9.12 -7.77 -15.75
C PHE A 120 -10.63 -7.97 -15.80
N ASN A 121 -11.14 -8.44 -16.94
CA ASN A 121 -12.53 -8.88 -17.04
C ASN A 121 -12.75 -10.14 -16.18
N ILE A 122 -13.97 -10.34 -15.70
CA ILE A 122 -14.32 -11.46 -14.82
C ILE A 122 -14.17 -12.84 -15.47
N ASP A 123 -13.97 -12.87 -16.79
CA ASP A 123 -13.80 -14.08 -17.59
C ASP A 123 -12.32 -14.44 -17.88
N LEU A 124 -11.38 -13.76 -17.20
CA LEU A 124 -9.92 -13.89 -17.36
C LEU A 124 -9.35 -13.28 -18.64
N THR A 125 -10.03 -12.30 -19.23
CA THR A 125 -9.52 -11.54 -20.38
C THR A 125 -9.03 -10.15 -20.00
N ALA A 126 -8.16 -9.56 -20.83
CA ALA A 126 -7.62 -8.23 -20.60
C ALA A 126 -8.71 -7.14 -20.64
N PHE A 127 -8.58 -6.15 -19.75
CA PHE A 127 -9.35 -4.92 -19.86
C PHE A 127 -8.64 -3.92 -20.77
N GLU A 128 -9.20 -3.68 -21.96
CA GLU A 128 -8.55 -2.86 -23.01
C GLU A 128 -8.80 -1.35 -22.90
N GLY A 129 -9.64 -0.91 -21.96
CA GLY A 129 -9.98 0.50 -21.80
C GLY A 129 -8.85 1.34 -21.19
N SER A 130 -8.91 2.67 -21.33
CA SER A 130 -8.01 3.58 -20.59
C SER A 130 -8.22 3.47 -19.08
N TRP A 131 -7.13 3.50 -18.32
CA TRP A 131 -7.15 3.34 -16.86
C TRP A 131 -5.87 3.88 -16.23
N GLY A 132 -5.89 4.14 -14.92
CA GLY A 132 -4.70 4.48 -14.12
C GLY A 132 -3.80 3.25 -13.95
N ARG A 133 -2.91 3.02 -14.92
CA ARG A 133 -1.99 1.89 -14.99
C ARG A 133 -0.54 2.34 -15.26
N PRO A 134 0.48 1.56 -14.85
CA PRO A 134 0.37 0.36 -14.02
C PRO A 134 0.10 0.70 -12.54
N GLN A 135 -0.43 -0.25 -11.79
CA GLN A 135 -0.43 -0.23 -10.32
C GLN A 135 0.51 -1.32 -9.82
N ARG A 136 1.55 -0.91 -9.09
CA ARG A 136 2.70 -1.79 -8.78
C ARG A 136 2.57 -2.53 -7.45
N ASP A 137 1.46 -2.37 -6.75
CA ASP A 137 1.13 -3.06 -5.51
C ASP A 137 0.50 -4.45 -5.77
N GLY A 138 -0.24 -4.62 -6.87
CA GLY A 138 -0.93 -5.87 -7.22
C GLY A 138 -0.05 -7.14 -7.11
N PRO A 139 1.11 -7.20 -7.81
CA PRO A 139 2.05 -8.31 -7.68
C PRO A 139 2.52 -8.57 -6.24
N ALA A 140 2.82 -7.52 -5.48
CA ALA A 140 3.26 -7.66 -4.10
C ALA A 140 2.16 -8.28 -3.22
N LEU A 141 0.92 -7.78 -3.32
CA LEU A 141 -0.23 -8.27 -2.55
C LEU A 141 -0.58 -9.72 -2.92
N ARG A 142 -0.52 -10.06 -4.21
CA ARG A 142 -0.73 -11.43 -4.70
C ARG A 142 0.35 -12.37 -4.17
N ALA A 143 1.62 -11.97 -4.23
CA ALA A 143 2.72 -12.74 -3.66
C ALA A 143 2.55 -12.95 -2.15
N ILE A 144 2.25 -11.90 -1.38
CA ILE A 144 2.00 -11.99 0.07
C ILE A 144 0.93 -13.04 0.38
N THR A 145 -0.19 -13.01 -0.36
CA THR A 145 -1.31 -13.93 -0.18
C THR A 145 -0.93 -15.37 -0.47
N LEU A 146 -0.26 -15.61 -1.61
CA LEU A 146 0.17 -16.95 -2.01
C LEU A 146 1.28 -17.49 -1.10
N ILE A 147 2.22 -16.65 -0.65
CA ILE A 147 3.28 -17.03 0.29
C ILE A 147 2.67 -17.48 1.63
N THR A 148 1.68 -16.75 2.17
CA THR A 148 0.98 -17.16 3.39
C THR A 148 0.37 -18.55 3.24
N TYR A 149 -0.28 -18.82 2.11
CA TYR A 149 -0.86 -20.13 1.85
C TYR A 149 0.20 -21.23 1.65
N VAL A 150 1.29 -20.93 0.93
CA VAL A 150 2.41 -21.86 0.72
C VAL A 150 3.10 -22.22 2.02
N ASN A 151 3.35 -21.27 2.92
CA ASN A 151 3.91 -21.57 4.24
C ASN A 151 3.03 -22.56 5.01
N TRP A 152 1.71 -22.36 5.00
CA TRP A 152 0.78 -23.31 5.61
C TRP A 152 0.83 -24.70 4.92
N LEU A 153 0.98 -24.77 3.59
CA LEU A 153 1.15 -26.04 2.88
C LEU A 153 2.44 -26.76 3.32
N LEU A 154 3.55 -26.04 3.48
CA LEU A 154 4.82 -26.58 3.94
C LEU A 154 4.71 -27.13 5.37
N ASP A 155 4.10 -26.36 6.28
CA ASP A 155 3.87 -26.78 7.67
C ASP A 155 2.97 -28.03 7.77
N ASN A 156 2.11 -28.25 6.76
CA ASN A 156 1.21 -29.40 6.68
C ASN A 156 1.71 -30.49 5.72
N SER A 157 3.03 -30.55 5.47
CA SER A 157 3.68 -31.60 4.68
C SER A 157 3.16 -31.73 3.23
N ASN A 158 2.61 -30.66 2.66
CA ASN A 158 2.11 -30.61 1.28
C ASN A 158 3.11 -29.89 0.35
N THR A 159 4.38 -30.27 0.44
CA THR A 159 5.50 -29.67 -0.30
C THR A 159 5.35 -29.80 -1.81
N SER A 160 4.68 -30.83 -2.31
CA SER A 160 4.40 -30.98 -3.75
C SER A 160 3.52 -29.85 -4.26
N HIS A 161 2.42 -29.55 -3.55
CA HIS A 161 1.54 -28.43 -3.90
C HIS A 161 2.19 -27.07 -3.66
N ALA A 162 2.97 -26.92 -2.60
CA ALA A 162 3.76 -25.71 -2.37
C ALA A 162 4.67 -25.38 -3.57
N ASN A 163 5.37 -26.38 -4.11
CA ASN A 163 6.27 -26.20 -5.26
C ASN A 163 5.55 -25.83 -6.55
N THR A 164 4.27 -26.21 -6.74
CA THR A 164 3.52 -25.86 -7.95
C THR A 164 3.15 -24.37 -7.99
N LEU A 165 3.08 -23.70 -6.84
CA LEU A 165 2.76 -22.28 -6.73
C LEU A 165 3.98 -21.36 -6.81
N TRP A 166 5.19 -21.90 -6.64
CA TRP A 166 6.43 -21.12 -6.69
C TRP A 166 6.61 -20.32 -7.99
N PRO A 167 6.38 -20.86 -9.20
CA PRO A 167 6.57 -20.09 -10.44
C PRO A 167 5.72 -18.81 -10.49
N THR A 168 4.46 -18.88 -10.06
CA THR A 168 3.54 -17.73 -9.98
C THR A 168 4.07 -16.68 -9.01
N ILE A 169 4.51 -17.11 -7.83
CA ILE A 169 5.06 -16.22 -6.78
C ILE A 169 6.37 -15.57 -7.27
N GLN A 170 7.24 -16.36 -7.92
CA GLN A 170 8.52 -15.86 -8.40
C GLN A 170 8.33 -14.74 -9.43
N LEU A 171 7.39 -14.87 -10.36
CA LEU A 171 7.09 -13.82 -11.34
C LEU A 171 6.70 -12.50 -10.67
N ASP A 172 5.85 -12.56 -9.64
CA ASP A 172 5.45 -11.37 -8.89
C ASP A 172 6.61 -10.76 -8.09
N LEU A 173 7.43 -11.58 -7.44
CA LEU A 173 8.60 -11.12 -6.68
C LEU A 173 9.68 -10.53 -7.61
N ASP A 174 9.89 -11.13 -8.78
CA ASP A 174 10.81 -10.63 -9.79
C ASP A 174 10.33 -9.29 -10.36
N TYR A 175 9.03 -9.12 -10.60
CA TYR A 175 8.45 -7.83 -10.97
C TYR A 175 8.71 -6.78 -9.89
N VAL A 176 8.41 -7.10 -8.62
CA VAL A 176 8.64 -6.16 -7.50
C VAL A 176 10.11 -5.80 -7.38
N ALA A 177 11.02 -6.79 -7.40
CA ALA A 177 12.46 -6.55 -7.29
C ALA A 177 12.99 -5.64 -8.41
N ASN A 178 12.44 -5.75 -9.62
CA ASN A 178 12.89 -4.97 -10.77
C ASN A 178 12.24 -3.58 -10.88
N ASP A 179 11.02 -3.41 -10.38
CA ASP A 179 10.20 -2.23 -10.68
C ASP A 179 9.75 -1.40 -9.46
N TRP A 180 10.10 -1.79 -8.22
CA TRP A 180 9.65 -1.07 -7.01
C TRP A 180 10.03 0.42 -7.00
N ASN A 181 11.16 0.79 -7.62
CA ASN A 181 11.65 2.18 -7.70
C ASN A 181 11.11 2.96 -8.91
N LYS A 182 10.12 2.42 -9.62
CA LYS A 182 9.42 3.12 -10.71
C LYS A 182 8.09 3.67 -10.18
N THR A 183 7.69 4.84 -10.67
CA THR A 183 6.36 5.38 -10.38
C THR A 183 5.26 4.50 -10.94
N GLY A 184 4.08 4.58 -10.33
CA GLY A 184 2.85 3.94 -10.77
C GLY A 184 1.65 4.64 -10.16
N PHE A 185 0.45 4.20 -10.48
CA PHE A 185 -0.75 4.72 -9.81
C PHE A 185 -0.86 4.16 -8.40
N ASP A 186 -1.36 4.99 -7.49
CA ASP A 186 -1.66 4.60 -6.12
C ASP A 186 -2.89 3.68 -6.02
N LEU A 187 -3.19 3.19 -4.81
CA LEU A 187 -4.34 2.32 -4.55
C LEU A 187 -5.71 2.98 -4.86
N TRP A 188 -5.75 4.30 -5.02
CA TRP A 188 -6.96 5.00 -5.42
C TRP A 188 -7.08 5.16 -6.94
N GLU A 189 -6.08 4.67 -7.69
CA GLU A 189 -6.03 4.68 -9.14
C GLU A 189 -5.96 6.09 -9.75
N GLU A 190 -5.46 7.07 -8.98
CA GLU A 190 -5.59 8.49 -9.28
C GLU A 190 -4.24 9.20 -9.44
N ILE A 191 -3.31 8.96 -8.53
CA ILE A 191 -2.03 9.67 -8.47
C ILE A 191 -0.92 8.76 -9.00
N SER A 192 -0.33 9.16 -10.13
CA SER A 192 0.87 8.53 -10.66
C SER A 192 2.12 9.09 -9.98
N SER A 193 2.55 8.47 -8.89
CA SER A 193 3.79 8.81 -8.16
C SER A 193 4.34 7.57 -7.45
N SER A 194 5.22 7.75 -6.46
CA SER A 194 5.48 6.69 -5.48
C SER A 194 4.44 6.77 -4.36
N SER A 195 3.90 5.63 -3.95
CA SER A 195 2.83 5.51 -2.94
C SER A 195 3.33 4.70 -1.74
N PHE A 196 3.04 5.19 -0.53
CA PHE A 196 3.45 4.57 0.73
C PHE A 196 2.94 3.12 0.84
N TRP A 197 1.64 2.92 0.58
CA TRP A 197 0.99 1.61 0.44
C TRP A 197 1.75 0.66 -0.48
N THR A 198 2.09 1.13 -1.67
CA THR A 198 2.75 0.31 -2.69
C THR A 198 4.15 -0.08 -2.24
N THR A 199 4.95 0.87 -1.76
CA THR A 199 6.31 0.61 -1.27
C THR A 199 6.32 -0.34 -0.08
N ALA A 200 5.43 -0.16 0.90
CA ALA A 200 5.34 -1.02 2.08
C ALA A 200 4.94 -2.46 1.72
N SER A 201 3.95 -2.61 0.82
CA SER A 201 3.52 -3.92 0.32
C SER A 201 4.66 -4.63 -0.43
N GLN A 202 5.40 -3.91 -1.27
CA GLN A 202 6.56 -4.42 -2.00
C GLN A 202 7.67 -4.88 -1.06
N HIS A 203 7.99 -4.07 -0.04
CA HIS A 203 8.97 -4.44 1.00
C HIS A 203 8.58 -5.76 1.69
N ARG A 204 7.33 -5.84 2.19
CA ARG A 204 6.81 -7.05 2.85
C ARG A 204 6.89 -8.26 1.92
N ALA A 205 6.47 -8.12 0.66
CA ALA A 205 6.49 -9.20 -0.32
C ALA A 205 7.90 -9.73 -0.56
N LEU A 206 8.90 -8.87 -0.75
CA LEU A 206 10.29 -9.27 -0.97
C LEU A 206 10.88 -9.98 0.26
N ARG A 207 10.60 -9.50 1.47
CA ARG A 207 11.05 -10.17 2.72
C ARG A 207 10.45 -11.56 2.88
N GLN A 208 9.14 -11.69 2.73
CA GLN A 208 8.47 -12.99 2.79
C GLN A 208 8.93 -13.90 1.65
N GLY A 209 9.18 -13.33 0.47
CA GLY A 209 9.69 -14.03 -0.71
C GLY A 209 11.09 -14.60 -0.49
N ALA A 210 12.00 -13.84 0.09
CA ALA A 210 13.35 -14.31 0.45
C ALA A 210 13.30 -15.45 1.49
N ALA A 211 12.43 -15.33 2.50
CA ALA A 211 12.22 -16.39 3.49
C ALA A 211 11.65 -17.67 2.84
N LEU A 212 10.65 -17.55 1.96
CA LEU A 212 10.09 -18.70 1.25
C LEU A 212 11.10 -19.33 0.27
N ALA A 213 11.87 -18.51 -0.45
CA ALA A 213 12.93 -18.97 -1.34
C ALA A 213 13.90 -19.89 -0.59
N LYS A 214 14.30 -19.52 0.63
CA LYS A 214 15.11 -20.37 1.51
C LYS A 214 14.42 -21.69 1.84
N SER A 215 13.16 -21.65 2.26
CA SER A 215 12.38 -22.85 2.61
C SER A 215 12.18 -23.82 1.44
N LEU A 216 12.21 -23.32 0.19
CA LEU A 216 12.08 -24.12 -1.03
C LEU A 216 13.42 -24.44 -1.73
N GLY A 217 14.56 -24.09 -1.12
CA GLY A 217 15.89 -24.35 -1.69
C GLY A 217 16.23 -23.53 -2.93
N LYS A 218 15.74 -22.28 -3.03
CA LYS A 218 15.98 -21.32 -4.11
C LYS A 218 17.02 -20.27 -3.71
N GLU A 219 18.18 -20.74 -3.27
CA GLU A 219 19.19 -19.89 -2.60
C GLU A 219 19.69 -18.72 -3.46
N ASP A 220 19.81 -18.92 -4.77
CA ASP A 220 20.29 -17.91 -5.73
C ASP A 220 19.42 -16.63 -5.81
N LEU A 221 18.17 -16.68 -5.30
CA LEU A 221 17.24 -15.56 -5.34
C LEU A 221 17.19 -14.76 -4.02
N ILE A 222 17.71 -15.32 -2.92
CA ILE A 222 17.58 -14.75 -1.57
C ILE A 222 18.26 -13.38 -1.50
N GLU A 223 19.50 -13.29 -2.00
CA GLU A 223 20.27 -12.05 -1.98
C GLU A 223 19.61 -10.97 -2.83
N LYS A 224 19.18 -11.33 -4.05
CA LYS A 224 18.44 -10.44 -4.97
C LYS A 224 17.24 -9.79 -4.27
N TYR A 225 16.40 -10.60 -3.61
CA TYR A 225 15.21 -10.09 -2.93
C TYR A 225 15.53 -9.29 -1.68
N ASN A 226 16.51 -9.71 -0.88
CA ASN A 226 16.88 -8.99 0.34
C ASN A 226 17.46 -7.60 0.05
N ILE A 227 18.31 -7.46 -0.98
CA ILE A 227 18.86 -6.15 -1.38
C ILE A 227 17.71 -5.18 -1.70
N GLN A 228 16.74 -5.61 -2.51
CA GLN A 228 15.63 -4.74 -2.88
C GLN A 228 14.65 -4.53 -1.72
N ALA A 229 14.49 -5.50 -0.81
CA ALA A 229 13.72 -5.32 0.41
C ALA A 229 14.33 -4.24 1.32
N ASP A 230 15.66 -4.24 1.47
CA ASP A 230 16.39 -3.22 2.25
C ASP A 230 16.21 -1.84 1.61
N ASN A 231 16.33 -1.74 0.29
CA ASN A 231 16.14 -0.48 -0.44
C ASN A 231 14.70 0.05 -0.35
N ALA A 232 13.71 -0.83 -0.51
CA ALA A 232 12.31 -0.44 -0.38
C ALA A 232 12.01 0.03 1.06
N LEU A 233 12.55 -0.63 2.08
CA LEU A 233 12.40 -0.20 3.49
C LEU A 233 13.07 1.15 3.73
N CYS A 234 14.20 1.37 3.08
CA CYS A 234 14.94 2.62 3.14
C CYS A 234 14.14 3.78 2.55
N PHE A 235 13.62 3.59 1.34
CA PHE A 235 12.77 4.56 0.68
C PHE A 235 11.45 4.80 1.43
N LEU A 236 10.91 3.76 2.10
CA LEU A 236 9.71 3.88 2.93
C LEU A 236 9.85 4.94 4.03
N GLN A 237 11.07 5.23 4.49
CA GLN A 237 11.31 6.27 5.50
C GLN A 237 11.08 7.69 4.96
N SER A 238 11.22 7.89 3.65
CA SER A 238 11.07 9.21 3.01
C SER A 238 9.65 9.77 3.03
N TYR A 239 8.64 8.91 3.23
CA TYR A 239 7.25 9.33 3.29
C TYR A 239 6.87 9.99 4.63
N TRP A 240 7.66 9.77 5.69
CA TRP A 240 7.41 10.43 6.97
C TRP A 240 7.78 11.92 6.87
N ASN A 241 6.81 12.80 7.10
CA ASN A 241 7.04 14.23 7.19
C ASN A 241 7.21 14.63 8.67
N PRO A 242 8.45 14.90 9.14
CA PRO A 242 8.70 15.19 10.55
C PRO A 242 8.12 16.54 11.00
N ASP A 243 8.04 17.53 10.10
CA ASP A 243 7.51 18.86 10.44
C ASP A 243 5.99 18.82 10.62
N ALA A 244 5.31 18.01 9.81
CA ALA A 244 3.86 17.88 9.86
C ALA A 244 3.39 16.72 10.77
N SER A 245 4.30 15.83 11.18
CA SER A 245 4.05 14.68 12.05
C SER A 245 3.03 13.66 11.49
N TYR A 246 3.02 13.47 10.17
CA TYR A 246 2.23 12.44 9.49
C TYR A 246 2.94 11.92 8.23
N VAL A 247 2.43 10.83 7.66
CA VAL A 247 2.94 10.25 6.41
C VAL A 247 2.38 11.00 5.21
N THR A 248 3.24 11.56 4.36
CA THR A 248 2.85 12.08 3.05
C THR A 248 2.65 10.89 2.11
N SER A 249 1.41 10.41 1.97
CA SER A 249 1.12 9.08 1.41
C SER A 249 1.52 8.88 -0.07
N ASN A 250 1.69 9.97 -0.82
CA ASN A 250 2.14 9.97 -2.20
C ASN A 250 3.21 11.05 -2.37
N THR A 251 4.30 10.76 -3.09
CA THR A 251 5.39 11.74 -3.32
C THR A 251 5.02 12.85 -4.31
N GLY A 252 3.86 12.76 -4.96
CA GLY A 252 3.35 13.76 -5.90
C GLY A 252 1.84 13.95 -5.82
N GLY A 253 1.26 14.62 -6.82
CA GLY A 253 -0.19 14.77 -6.97
C GLY A 253 -0.82 16.03 -6.36
N GLY A 254 -0.06 16.84 -5.63
CA GLY A 254 -0.49 18.18 -5.17
C GLY A 254 -1.56 18.18 -4.05
N ARG A 255 -1.72 17.07 -3.33
CA ARG A 255 -2.60 16.94 -2.15
C ARG A 255 -1.80 17.16 -0.86
N SER A 256 -2.48 17.28 0.29
CA SER A 256 -1.86 17.36 1.61
C SER A 256 -1.01 16.12 1.97
N GLY A 257 -1.32 14.97 1.37
CA GLY A 257 -0.70 13.68 1.69
C GLY A 257 -1.38 12.93 2.85
N ILE A 258 -2.33 13.58 3.54
CA ILE A 258 -3.17 12.95 4.58
C ILE A 258 -4.15 12.00 3.88
N ASP A 259 -3.98 10.69 4.08
CA ASP A 259 -4.72 9.69 3.31
C ASP A 259 -4.82 8.36 4.09
N ALA A 260 -5.96 7.68 3.93
CA ALA A 260 -6.26 6.35 4.42
C ALA A 260 -5.25 5.32 3.90
N ASN A 261 -4.58 5.60 2.78
CA ASN A 261 -3.39 4.89 2.30
C ASN A 261 -2.43 4.54 3.45
N SER A 262 -2.10 5.51 4.31
CA SER A 262 -1.18 5.32 5.44
C SER A 262 -1.73 4.39 6.53
N VAL A 263 -3.03 4.50 6.84
CA VAL A 263 -3.73 3.64 7.81
C VAL A 263 -3.85 2.21 7.29
N LEU A 264 -4.27 2.06 6.03
CA LEU A 264 -4.33 0.79 5.33
C LEU A 264 -2.94 0.13 5.28
N THR A 265 -1.89 0.90 5.03
CA THR A 265 -0.51 0.40 5.06
C THR A 265 -0.20 -0.23 6.41
N SER A 266 -0.47 0.47 7.52
CA SER A 266 -0.16 0.00 8.87
C SER A 266 -0.81 -1.35 9.20
N ILE A 267 -2.12 -1.50 8.92
CA ILE A 267 -2.85 -2.75 9.18
C ILE A 267 -2.43 -3.88 8.23
N HIS A 268 -2.15 -3.56 6.96
CA HIS A 268 -1.76 -4.56 5.97
C HIS A 268 -0.27 -4.91 6.00
N THR A 269 0.54 -4.24 6.82
CA THR A 269 1.91 -4.65 7.18
C THR A 269 2.08 -4.98 8.66
N PHE A 270 0.98 -5.19 9.38
CA PHE A 270 1.00 -5.58 10.78
C PHE A 270 1.75 -6.91 10.99
N ASP A 271 2.70 -6.90 11.92
CA ASP A 271 3.38 -8.07 12.47
C ASP A 271 3.35 -7.98 14.00
N PRO A 272 2.57 -8.81 14.71
CA PRO A 272 2.48 -8.75 16.17
C PRO A 272 3.82 -9.01 16.86
N SER A 273 4.77 -9.69 16.20
CA SER A 273 6.10 -9.95 16.76
C SER A 273 7.05 -8.75 16.68
N ALA A 274 6.75 -7.76 15.84
CA ALA A 274 7.58 -6.57 15.65
C ALA A 274 7.35 -5.50 16.73
N GLY A 275 6.31 -5.63 17.55
CA GLY A 275 5.97 -4.66 18.57
C GLY A 275 5.58 -3.31 17.95
N CYS A 276 6.00 -2.22 18.58
CA CYS A 276 5.67 -0.86 18.13
C CYS A 276 6.76 -0.26 17.23
N ASP A 277 7.32 -1.07 16.33
CA ASP A 277 8.39 -0.66 15.43
C ASP A 277 7.94 0.44 14.44
N ALA A 278 8.60 1.60 14.53
CA ALA A 278 8.32 2.74 13.66
C ALA A 278 8.97 2.64 12.28
N ILE A 279 10.00 1.80 12.11
CA ILE A 279 10.69 1.61 10.81
C ILE A 279 9.75 0.94 9.81
N THR A 280 8.98 -0.04 10.26
CA THR A 280 7.95 -0.74 9.46
C THR A 280 6.53 -0.22 9.71
N PHE A 281 6.40 0.93 10.39
CA PHE A 281 5.13 1.62 10.62
C PHE A 281 4.04 0.73 11.27
N GLN A 282 4.44 -0.07 12.27
CA GLN A 282 3.53 -0.94 13.00
C GLN A 282 2.40 -0.14 13.67
N PRO A 283 1.20 -0.73 13.87
CA PRO A 283 0.01 -0.03 14.37
C PRO A 283 0.23 0.81 15.62
N CYS A 284 0.95 0.28 16.62
CA CYS A 284 1.24 0.96 17.87
C CYS A 284 2.52 1.81 17.87
N SER A 285 3.23 1.90 16.74
CA SER A 285 4.39 2.78 16.62
C SER A 285 3.98 4.24 16.80
N ASP A 286 4.89 5.06 17.29
CA ASP A 286 4.59 6.46 17.56
C ASP A 286 4.26 7.26 16.29
N LYS A 287 4.94 6.98 15.18
CA LYS A 287 4.63 7.54 13.86
C LYS A 287 3.23 7.14 13.38
N ALA A 288 2.84 5.87 13.53
CA ALA A 288 1.53 5.40 13.09
C ALA A 288 0.39 6.01 13.91
N LEU A 289 0.57 6.17 15.23
CA LEU A 289 -0.40 6.81 16.12
C LEU A 289 -0.52 8.32 15.86
N SER A 290 0.60 9.02 15.66
CA SER A 290 0.62 10.44 15.27
C SER A 290 -0.11 10.66 13.95
N ASN A 291 0.23 9.84 12.94
CA ASN A 291 -0.42 9.86 11.64
C ASN A 291 -1.93 9.61 11.75
N LEU A 292 -2.34 8.60 12.54
CA LEU A 292 -3.75 8.24 12.71
C LEU A 292 -4.56 9.40 13.29
N LYS A 293 -4.01 10.13 14.27
CA LYS A 293 -4.65 11.34 14.81
C LYS A 293 -4.86 12.39 13.71
N VAL A 294 -3.80 12.76 12.99
CA VAL A 294 -3.89 13.78 11.93
C VAL A 294 -4.90 13.37 10.85
N TYR A 295 -4.86 12.10 10.45
CA TYR A 295 -5.79 11.53 9.49
C TYR A 295 -7.25 11.63 9.95
N VAL A 296 -7.57 11.13 11.16
CA VAL A 296 -8.94 11.19 11.69
C VAL A 296 -9.42 12.64 11.84
N ASP A 297 -8.58 13.52 12.36
CA ASP A 297 -8.92 14.92 12.60
C ASP A 297 -9.26 15.67 11.30
N SER A 298 -8.63 15.29 10.17
CA SER A 298 -8.91 15.88 8.86
C SER A 298 -10.36 15.70 8.38
N PHE A 299 -11.07 14.65 8.84
CA PHE A 299 -12.45 14.36 8.45
C PHE A 299 -13.51 14.95 9.38
N ARG A 300 -13.12 15.41 10.59
CA ARG A 300 -14.07 15.85 11.61
C ARG A 300 -14.93 17.03 11.14
N SER A 301 -14.34 17.96 10.40
CA SER A 301 -15.00 19.22 10.01
C SER A 301 -15.64 19.21 8.62
N ILE A 302 -15.28 18.26 7.75
CA ILE A 302 -15.66 18.29 6.33
C ILE A 302 -16.90 17.44 6.00
N TYR A 303 -17.31 16.55 6.90
CA TYR A 303 -18.52 15.73 6.73
C TYR A 303 -19.63 16.18 7.69
N ALA A 304 -20.84 16.42 7.16
CA ALA A 304 -21.96 16.86 7.98
C ALA A 304 -22.36 15.81 9.04
N ILE A 305 -22.21 14.53 8.71
CA ILE A 305 -22.45 13.43 9.66
C ILE A 305 -21.48 13.39 10.85
N ASN A 306 -20.34 14.10 10.76
CA ASN A 306 -19.34 14.20 11.83
C ASN A 306 -19.54 15.44 12.72
N GLN A 307 -20.56 16.27 12.45
CA GLN A 307 -20.80 17.47 13.26
C GLN A 307 -21.22 17.11 14.69
N GLY A 308 -20.58 17.77 15.66
CA GLY A 308 -20.93 17.68 17.08
C GLY A 308 -20.18 16.63 17.89
N PHE A 309 -19.28 15.86 17.28
CA PHE A 309 -18.40 14.91 17.99
C PHE A 309 -17.14 15.60 18.50
N SER A 310 -16.70 15.26 19.72
CA SER A 310 -15.44 15.75 20.32
C SER A 310 -14.21 15.03 19.80
N GLU A 311 -13.01 15.52 20.12
CA GLU A 311 -11.73 14.95 19.64
C GLU A 311 -11.49 13.50 20.08
N ASN A 312 -12.02 13.08 21.23
CA ASN A 312 -11.91 11.70 21.72
C ASN A 312 -13.06 10.79 21.25
N GLU A 313 -14.02 11.31 20.48
CA GLU A 313 -15.11 10.53 19.90
C GLU A 313 -14.78 10.13 18.47
N ALA A 314 -15.14 8.89 18.11
CA ALA A 314 -14.96 8.37 16.75
C ALA A 314 -15.78 9.19 15.75
N VAL A 315 -15.31 9.23 14.50
CA VAL A 315 -15.98 9.89 13.36
C VAL A 315 -15.91 9.03 12.11
N ALA A 316 -16.77 9.29 11.13
CA ALA A 316 -16.68 8.65 9.82
C ALA A 316 -15.45 9.18 9.05
N THR A 317 -14.66 8.29 8.45
CA THR A 317 -13.45 8.65 7.69
C THR A 317 -13.56 8.22 6.23
N GLY A 318 -12.97 9.00 5.33
CA GLY A 318 -12.93 8.74 3.88
C GLY A 318 -11.53 8.37 3.40
N ARG A 319 -11.25 8.50 2.10
CA ARG A 319 -9.90 8.24 1.56
C ARG A 319 -8.92 9.33 1.97
N TYR A 320 -9.17 10.57 1.54
CA TYR A 320 -8.35 11.75 1.83
C TYR A 320 -9.26 12.99 1.83
N PRO A 321 -8.90 14.09 2.51
CA PRO A 321 -9.81 15.22 2.72
C PRO A 321 -10.16 16.00 1.44
N GLU A 322 -9.33 15.92 0.40
CA GLU A 322 -9.54 16.56 -0.90
C GLU A 322 -10.40 15.72 -1.87
N ASP A 323 -10.96 14.59 -1.42
CA ASP A 323 -11.69 13.65 -2.27
C ASP A 323 -12.91 14.30 -2.93
N VAL A 324 -13.08 14.02 -4.22
CA VAL A 324 -14.21 14.45 -5.05
C VAL A 324 -14.90 13.30 -5.75
N TYR A 325 -14.36 12.08 -5.69
CA TYR A 325 -14.96 10.91 -6.32
C TYR A 325 -16.32 10.61 -5.69
N MET A 326 -17.36 10.55 -6.53
CA MET A 326 -18.76 10.44 -6.09
C MET A 326 -19.16 11.49 -5.03
N GLY A 327 -18.50 12.65 -5.03
CA GLY A 327 -18.74 13.76 -4.11
C GLY A 327 -17.84 13.79 -2.88
N GLY A 328 -16.90 12.85 -2.72
CA GLY A 328 -15.97 12.80 -1.59
C GLY A 328 -16.69 12.46 -0.29
N ASN A 329 -16.75 11.17 0.03
CA ASN A 329 -17.54 10.64 1.14
C ASN A 329 -16.70 9.77 2.06
N PRO A 330 -17.22 9.44 3.25
CA PRO A 330 -16.74 8.31 4.03
C PRO A 330 -16.76 6.98 3.26
N TRP A 331 -15.80 6.12 3.57
CA TRP A 331 -15.70 4.75 3.05
C TRP A 331 -15.81 3.76 4.21
N TYR A 332 -16.56 2.68 4.02
CA TYR A 332 -16.69 1.65 5.06
C TYR A 332 -15.32 1.09 5.43
N LEU A 333 -14.51 0.73 4.43
CA LEU A 333 -13.17 0.18 4.64
C LEU A 333 -12.21 1.16 5.33
N ALA A 334 -12.32 2.47 5.05
CA ALA A 334 -11.46 3.47 5.67
C ALA A 334 -11.81 3.67 7.15
N THR A 335 -13.10 3.60 7.48
CA THR A 335 -13.58 3.67 8.88
C THR A 335 -13.24 2.39 9.65
N PHE A 336 -13.35 1.21 9.01
CA PHE A 336 -12.93 -0.06 9.62
C PHE A 336 -11.42 -0.13 9.86
N ALA A 337 -10.60 0.37 8.92
CA ALA A 337 -9.15 0.37 9.04
C ALA A 337 -8.64 1.14 10.27
N VAL A 338 -9.31 2.25 10.63
CA VAL A 338 -8.99 2.99 11.87
C VAL A 338 -9.26 2.13 13.10
N ALA A 339 -10.41 1.46 13.15
CA ALA A 339 -10.74 0.56 14.26
C ALA A 339 -9.71 -0.58 14.37
N GLU A 340 -9.36 -1.20 13.24
CA GLU A 340 -8.40 -2.29 13.14
C GLU A 340 -7.01 -1.88 13.65
N GLN A 341 -6.47 -0.74 13.21
CA GLN A 341 -5.17 -0.25 13.69
C GLN A 341 -5.15 -0.04 15.22
N LEU A 342 -6.25 0.46 15.80
CA LEU A 342 -6.38 0.65 17.24
C LEU A 342 -6.46 -0.69 18.00
N TYR A 343 -7.22 -1.67 17.49
CA TYR A 343 -7.31 -3.01 18.10
C TYR A 343 -5.99 -3.77 18.04
N GLU A 344 -5.26 -3.66 16.94
CA GLU A 344 -3.93 -4.26 16.80
C GLU A 344 -2.94 -3.60 17.77
N SER A 345 -3.02 -2.28 17.92
CA SER A 345 -2.20 -1.55 18.90
C SER A 345 -2.44 -2.02 20.33
N LEU A 346 -3.73 -2.15 20.71
CA LEU A 346 -4.13 -2.66 22.02
C LEU A 346 -3.62 -4.09 22.25
N SER A 347 -3.74 -4.96 21.24
CA SER A 347 -3.27 -6.35 21.31
C SER A 347 -1.76 -6.43 21.53
N VAL A 348 -1.00 -5.55 20.89
CA VAL A 348 0.46 -5.48 21.06
C VAL A 348 0.86 -4.93 22.44
N TRP A 349 0.21 -3.88 22.94
CA TRP A 349 0.49 -3.35 24.28
C TRP A 349 0.15 -4.35 25.39
N ASP A 350 -0.97 -5.07 25.25
CA ASP A 350 -1.35 -6.14 26.16
C ASP A 350 -0.29 -7.25 26.21
N ALA A 351 0.13 -7.74 25.03
CA ALA A 351 1.17 -8.76 24.92
C ALA A 351 2.52 -8.33 25.51
N GLN A 352 2.89 -7.05 25.39
CA GLN A 352 4.13 -6.51 25.94
C GLN A 352 4.02 -6.11 27.43
N GLY A 353 2.81 -5.95 27.97
CA GLY A 353 2.57 -5.48 29.32
C GLY A 353 2.93 -4.00 29.54
N SER A 354 3.03 -3.21 28.47
CA SER A 354 3.27 -1.76 28.55
C SER A 354 2.99 -1.04 27.25
N LEU A 355 2.71 0.26 27.35
CA LEU A 355 2.69 1.20 26.23
C LEU A 355 3.70 2.31 26.47
N GLN A 356 4.34 2.78 25.40
CA GLN A 356 5.30 3.89 25.43
C GLN A 356 4.69 5.12 24.75
N ILE A 357 4.84 6.28 25.39
CA ILE A 357 4.47 7.58 24.83
C ILE A 357 5.75 8.34 24.51
N THR A 358 5.97 8.65 23.24
CA THR A 358 7.09 9.48 22.77
C THR A 358 6.58 10.90 22.52
N SER A 359 7.49 11.84 22.21
CA SER A 359 7.08 13.19 21.79
C SER A 359 6.26 13.19 20.50
N ILE A 360 6.46 12.19 19.62
CA ILE A 360 5.73 12.05 18.36
C ILE A 360 4.29 11.62 18.63
N SER A 361 4.08 10.61 19.48
CA SER A 361 2.74 10.09 19.77
C SER A 361 1.99 10.82 20.89
N LEU A 362 2.64 11.73 21.61
CA LEU A 362 2.01 12.45 22.73
C LEU A 362 0.66 13.11 22.37
N PRO A 363 0.50 13.81 21.22
CA PRO A 363 -0.79 14.40 20.85
C PRO A 363 -1.92 13.37 20.67
N PHE A 364 -1.60 12.16 20.22
CA PHE A 364 -2.57 11.07 20.13
C PHE A 364 -3.07 10.65 21.52
N PHE A 365 -2.20 10.52 22.51
CA PHE A 365 -2.61 10.12 23.85
C PHE A 365 -3.29 11.25 24.64
N GLN A 366 -2.90 12.51 24.39
CA GLN A 366 -3.47 13.67 25.07
C GLN A 366 -4.96 13.90 24.76
N GLN A 367 -5.48 13.36 23.65
CA GLN A 367 -6.93 13.41 23.38
C GLN A 367 -7.74 12.56 24.38
N PHE A 368 -7.14 11.52 24.98
CA PHE A 368 -7.78 10.67 26.00
C PHE A 368 -7.41 11.09 27.43
N SER A 369 -6.28 11.75 27.61
CA SER A 369 -5.83 12.24 28.90
C SER A 369 -4.90 13.45 28.73
N SER A 370 -5.45 14.66 28.83
CA SER A 370 -4.73 15.92 28.57
C SER A 370 -3.40 16.07 29.31
N ASP A 371 -3.32 15.53 30.53
CA ASP A 371 -2.17 15.73 31.42
C ASP A 371 -1.10 14.62 31.27
N VAL A 372 -1.33 13.63 30.40
CA VAL A 372 -0.37 12.55 30.16
C VAL A 372 0.94 13.10 29.59
N GLN A 373 2.06 12.46 29.93
CA GLN A 373 3.40 12.90 29.55
C GLN A 373 4.10 11.79 28.75
N THR A 374 5.26 12.10 28.18
CA THR A 374 6.14 11.08 27.59
C THR A 374 6.65 10.11 28.64
N GLY A 375 6.74 8.82 28.33
CA GLY A 375 7.25 7.80 29.24
C GLY A 375 6.72 6.40 28.94
N ASP A 376 7.20 5.43 29.72
CA ASP A 376 6.75 4.05 29.66
C ASP A 376 5.70 3.77 30.73
N TYR A 377 4.50 3.37 30.31
CA TYR A 377 3.38 3.06 31.19
C TYR A 377 3.18 1.55 31.25
N LYS A 378 3.43 0.95 32.42
CA LYS A 378 3.27 -0.48 32.65
C LYS A 378 1.81 -0.87 32.86
N SER A 379 1.46 -2.11 32.51
CA SER A 379 0.08 -2.63 32.58
C SER A 379 -0.51 -2.69 33.99
N ASN A 380 0.28 -2.46 35.03
CA ASN A 380 -0.17 -2.39 36.41
C ASN A 380 -0.39 -0.94 36.91
N THR A 381 -0.41 0.04 36.01
CA THR A 381 -0.60 1.47 36.34
C THR A 381 -1.99 1.95 35.95
N GLU A 382 -2.59 2.82 36.76
CA GLU A 382 -3.90 3.42 36.46
C GLU A 382 -3.90 4.19 35.13
N THR A 383 -2.77 4.79 34.75
CA THR A 383 -2.64 5.49 33.47
C THR A 383 -2.72 4.53 32.29
N TYR A 384 -2.08 3.37 32.37
CA TYR A 384 -2.20 2.34 31.33
C TYR A 384 -3.65 1.88 31.19
N ASP A 385 -4.30 1.54 32.31
CA ASP A 385 -5.69 1.07 32.31
C ASP A 385 -6.64 2.11 31.72
N LYS A 386 -6.49 3.38 32.13
CA LYS A 386 -7.27 4.49 31.58
C LYS A 386 -7.07 4.63 30.08
N LEU A 387 -5.82 4.74 29.62
CA LEU A 387 -5.53 4.99 28.20
C LEU A 387 -6.01 3.83 27.32
N THR A 388 -5.73 2.59 27.69
CA THR A 388 -6.15 1.42 26.90
C THR A 388 -7.66 1.25 26.89
N SER A 389 -8.36 1.55 27.99
CA SER A 389 -9.82 1.54 28.04
C SER A 389 -10.44 2.63 27.16
N GLU A 390 -9.94 3.86 27.21
CA GLU A 390 -10.43 4.97 26.37
C GLU A 390 -10.14 4.71 24.88
N ILE A 391 -8.96 4.18 24.55
CA ILE A 391 -8.60 3.81 23.17
C ILE A 391 -9.48 2.66 22.67
N ARG A 392 -9.79 1.67 23.51
CA ARG A 392 -10.74 0.60 23.16
C ARG A 392 -12.13 1.16 22.87
N ALA A 393 -12.63 2.07 23.70
CA ALA A 393 -13.91 2.73 23.47
C ALA A 393 -13.91 3.56 22.19
N PHE A 394 -12.79 4.22 21.87
CA PHE A 394 -12.61 4.96 20.62
C PHE A 394 -12.64 4.04 19.40
N ALA A 395 -11.93 2.90 19.43
CA ALA A 395 -11.97 1.88 18.39
C ALA A 395 -13.38 1.31 18.16
N ASP A 396 -14.07 0.96 19.25
CA ASP A 396 -15.46 0.48 19.23
C ASP A 396 -16.41 1.54 18.64
N GLY A 397 -16.11 2.83 18.83
CA GLY A 397 -16.83 3.94 18.21
C GLY A 397 -16.80 3.90 16.68
N PHE A 398 -15.67 3.57 16.06
CA PHE A 398 -15.58 3.46 14.59
C PHE A 398 -16.38 2.27 14.05
N ILE A 399 -16.38 1.14 14.77
CA ILE A 399 -17.25 -0.01 14.45
C ILE A 399 -18.73 0.41 14.53
N ALA A 400 -19.11 1.15 15.58
CA ALA A 400 -20.47 1.62 15.78
C ALA A 400 -20.91 2.64 14.70
N ILE A 401 -20.00 3.48 14.20
CA ILE A 401 -20.27 4.42 13.10
C ILE A 401 -20.59 3.68 11.81
N ASN A 402 -19.78 2.71 11.41
CA ASN A 402 -20.12 1.86 10.28
C ASN A 402 -21.44 1.11 10.52
N GLY A 403 -21.68 0.63 11.74
CA GLY A 403 -22.95 0.00 12.11
C GLY A 403 -24.17 0.91 11.98
N ARG A 404 -24.02 2.21 12.25
CA ARG A 404 -25.07 3.22 12.10
C ARG A 404 -25.49 3.44 10.64
N TYR A 405 -24.53 3.35 9.72
CA TYR A 405 -24.75 3.61 8.29
C TYR A 405 -24.85 2.35 7.44
N THR A 406 -24.78 1.16 8.07
CA THR A 406 -25.00 -0.12 7.40
C THR A 406 -26.50 -0.43 7.36
N PRO A 407 -27.08 -0.69 6.18
CA PRO A 407 -28.49 -1.06 6.06
C PRO A 407 -28.85 -2.35 6.83
N ASP A 408 -30.13 -2.55 7.08
CA ASP A 408 -30.62 -3.71 7.85
C ASP A 408 -30.26 -5.06 7.21
N ASN A 409 -30.12 -5.10 5.88
CA ASN A 409 -29.73 -6.31 5.14
C ASN A 409 -28.23 -6.64 5.23
N GLY A 410 -27.41 -5.77 5.82
CA GLY A 410 -25.95 -5.94 5.91
C GLY A 410 -25.18 -5.66 4.61
N SER A 411 -25.82 -5.04 3.60
CA SER A 411 -25.08 -4.70 2.38
C SER A 411 -24.06 -3.60 2.66
N LEU A 412 -22.78 -3.89 2.44
CA LEU A 412 -21.69 -2.91 2.53
C LEU A 412 -21.34 -2.40 1.14
N ALA A 413 -21.70 -1.15 0.85
CA ALA A 413 -21.26 -0.46 -0.36
C ALA A 413 -19.79 -0.04 -0.25
N GLU A 414 -19.27 0.63 -1.27
CA GLU A 414 -17.97 1.30 -1.20
C GLU A 414 -18.02 2.50 -0.24
N GLN A 415 -19.06 3.32 -0.35
CA GLN A 415 -19.18 4.60 0.37
C GLN A 415 -20.52 4.75 1.08
N TYR A 416 -20.59 5.67 2.03
CA TYR A 416 -21.84 6.23 2.53
C TYR A 416 -21.77 7.75 2.57
N ARG A 417 -22.83 8.43 2.13
CA ARG A 417 -22.81 9.88 1.86
C ARG A 417 -22.44 10.69 3.10
N LYS A 418 -21.57 11.68 2.92
CA LYS A 418 -21.14 12.59 4.00
C LYS A 418 -22.24 13.46 4.60
N ASP A 419 -23.38 13.60 3.91
CA ASP A 419 -24.48 14.49 4.33
C ASP A 419 -25.52 13.75 5.18
N ASP A 420 -25.91 12.55 4.75
CA ASP A 420 -27.05 11.81 5.31
C ASP A 420 -26.75 10.34 5.62
N GLY A 421 -25.52 9.87 5.37
CA GLY A 421 -25.07 8.54 5.71
C GLY A 421 -25.69 7.42 4.88
N LYS A 422 -26.37 7.73 3.76
CA LYS A 422 -26.93 6.69 2.88
C LYS A 422 -25.83 6.03 2.06
N PRO A 423 -25.84 4.70 1.90
CA PRO A 423 -24.91 4.00 1.01
C PRO A 423 -24.91 4.58 -0.40
N THR A 424 -23.74 4.68 -1.02
CA THR A 424 -23.56 5.21 -2.37
C THR A 424 -22.35 4.57 -3.06
N SER A 425 -22.13 4.90 -4.33
CA SER A 425 -21.15 4.24 -5.21
C SER A 425 -21.43 2.74 -5.37
N ALA A 426 -20.40 1.93 -5.65
CA ALA A 426 -20.51 0.49 -5.90
C ALA A 426 -21.16 -0.22 -4.69
N ARG A 427 -22.26 -0.94 -4.93
CA ARG A 427 -22.92 -1.76 -3.89
C ARG A 427 -22.13 -3.04 -3.61
N ASP A 428 -22.30 -3.62 -2.43
CA ASP A 428 -21.74 -4.94 -2.10
C ASP A 428 -20.26 -5.06 -2.48
N LEU A 429 -19.45 -4.07 -2.09
CA LEU A 429 -18.02 -4.04 -2.44
C LEU A 429 -17.29 -5.12 -1.64
N THR A 430 -16.57 -6.02 -2.33
CA THR A 430 -15.91 -7.17 -1.70
C THR A 430 -14.85 -6.74 -0.69
N TRP A 431 -14.13 -5.65 -0.96
CA TRP A 431 -13.15 -5.11 -0.02
C TRP A 431 -13.80 -4.51 1.24
N SER A 432 -14.97 -3.87 1.13
CA SER A 432 -15.73 -3.42 2.32
C SER A 432 -16.09 -4.61 3.22
N TYR A 433 -16.52 -5.73 2.64
CA TYR A 433 -16.77 -6.95 3.42
C TYR A 433 -15.50 -7.54 4.05
N ALA A 434 -14.38 -7.57 3.31
CA ALA A 434 -13.11 -8.03 3.85
C ALA A 434 -12.63 -7.17 5.03
N SER A 435 -12.70 -5.84 4.89
CA SER A 435 -12.31 -4.89 5.95
C SER A 435 -13.17 -4.99 7.21
N ALA A 436 -14.47 -5.27 7.07
CA ALA A 436 -15.32 -5.56 8.23
C ALA A 436 -14.85 -6.82 8.95
N ILE A 437 -14.56 -7.89 8.20
CA ILE A 437 -14.11 -9.17 8.77
C ILE A 437 -12.77 -9.00 9.49
N THR A 438 -11.79 -8.33 8.90
CA THR A 438 -10.46 -8.13 9.52
C THR A 438 -10.54 -7.28 10.78
N ALA A 439 -11.30 -6.17 10.74
CA ALA A 439 -11.51 -5.34 11.93
C ALA A 439 -12.24 -6.10 13.06
N PHE A 440 -13.20 -6.96 12.74
CA PHE A 440 -13.89 -7.78 13.75
C PHE A 440 -12.98 -8.86 14.35
N LEU A 441 -12.09 -9.45 13.55
CA LEU A 441 -11.09 -10.38 14.06
C LEU A 441 -10.11 -9.66 15.00
N ALA A 442 -9.65 -8.47 14.64
CA ALA A 442 -8.79 -7.65 15.48
C ALA A 442 -9.48 -7.25 16.80
N HIS A 443 -10.77 -6.86 16.76
CA HIS A 443 -11.59 -6.60 17.95
C HIS A 443 -11.60 -7.77 18.95
N ASP A 444 -11.63 -9.00 18.42
CA ASP A 444 -11.63 -10.25 19.18
C ASP A 444 -10.22 -10.73 19.57
N GLY A 445 -9.18 -9.94 19.29
CA GLY A 445 -7.78 -10.27 19.60
C GLY A 445 -7.17 -11.34 18.68
N ILE A 446 -7.79 -11.61 17.53
CA ILE A 446 -7.26 -12.56 16.54
C ILE A 446 -6.31 -11.81 15.62
N VAL A 447 -5.01 -12.04 15.82
CA VAL A 447 -3.94 -11.39 15.05
C VAL A 447 -3.46 -12.24 13.88
N ALA A 448 -2.98 -11.58 12.83
CA ALA A 448 -2.35 -12.25 11.69
C ALA A 448 -1.05 -12.96 12.10
N SER A 449 -0.65 -13.98 11.33
CA SER A 449 0.65 -14.62 11.53
C SER A 449 1.79 -13.64 11.24
N PRO A 450 2.88 -13.66 12.05
CA PRO A 450 4.08 -12.87 11.79
C PRO A 450 4.61 -13.07 10.38
N TRP A 451 5.07 -12.00 9.75
CA TRP A 451 5.68 -12.04 8.42
C TRP A 451 7.20 -11.86 8.44
N GLY A 452 7.76 -11.49 9.59
CA GLY A 452 9.21 -11.33 9.79
C GLY A 452 9.66 -9.87 9.89
N ALA A 453 8.80 -8.97 10.39
CA ALA A 453 9.18 -7.57 10.58
C ALA A 453 10.03 -7.34 11.85
N GLN A 454 10.01 -8.28 12.80
CA GLN A 454 10.74 -8.15 14.06
C GLN A 454 12.25 -7.97 13.84
N GLY A 455 12.78 -6.89 14.41
CA GLY A 455 14.22 -6.61 14.42
C GLY A 455 14.78 -6.15 13.06
N LEU A 456 13.93 -5.81 12.09
CA LEU A 456 14.38 -5.14 10.87
C LEU A 456 15.05 -3.81 11.22
N GLN A 457 16.10 -3.48 10.48
CA GLN A 457 16.89 -2.27 10.66
C GLN A 457 17.11 -1.62 9.30
N ILE A 458 17.34 -0.31 9.32
CA ILE A 458 17.79 0.46 8.16
C ILE A 458 19.25 0.86 8.37
N GLN A 459 20.04 0.83 7.29
CA GLN A 459 21.36 1.45 7.31
C GLN A 459 21.19 2.96 7.17
N THR A 460 21.91 3.73 7.98
CA THR A 460 21.85 5.19 7.96
C THR A 460 23.24 5.80 7.85
N ASP A 461 23.32 6.98 7.24
CA ASP A 461 24.54 7.78 7.21
C ASP A 461 24.78 8.49 8.56
N SER A 462 25.84 9.29 8.64
CA SER A 462 26.17 10.03 9.86
C SER A 462 25.10 11.04 10.29
N ASP A 463 24.24 11.46 9.37
CA ASP A 463 23.16 12.42 9.60
C ASP A 463 21.80 11.72 9.87
N GLY A 464 21.79 10.38 9.91
CA GLY A 464 20.60 9.58 10.16
C GLY A 464 19.70 9.38 8.94
N HIS A 465 20.13 9.80 7.74
CA HIS A 465 19.40 9.52 6.51
C HIS A 465 19.63 8.08 6.10
N CYS A 466 18.57 7.44 5.60
CA CYS A 466 18.70 6.06 5.17
C CYS A 466 19.62 5.95 3.93
N MET A 467 20.56 5.02 3.99
CA MET A 467 21.47 4.69 2.91
C MET A 467 20.89 3.54 2.09
N ALA A 468 20.28 3.85 0.95
CA ALA A 468 19.89 2.82 0.00
C ALA A 468 21.16 2.12 -0.54
N ASN A 469 21.10 0.81 -0.71
CA ASN A 469 22.12 0.05 -1.42
C ASN A 469 21.72 0.03 -2.90
N PRO A 470 22.27 0.91 -3.76
CA PRO A 470 21.85 0.98 -5.16
C PRO A 470 22.18 -0.30 -5.96
N GLY A 471 22.81 -1.29 -5.32
CA GLY A 471 23.25 -2.53 -5.92
C GLY A 471 24.60 -2.34 -6.61
N PRO A 472 25.00 -3.28 -7.48
CA PRO A 472 26.21 -3.12 -8.28
C PRO A 472 26.09 -1.86 -9.16
N MET A 473 27.08 -0.98 -9.08
CA MET A 473 27.12 0.27 -9.83
C MET A 473 28.13 0.22 -10.97
N SER A 474 27.87 1.02 -12.01
CA SER A 474 28.73 1.27 -13.15
C SER A 474 28.87 2.77 -13.36
N GLU A 475 30.09 3.21 -13.65
CA GLU A 475 30.40 4.61 -13.90
C GLU A 475 30.07 4.97 -15.37
N ILE A 476 29.42 6.10 -15.58
CA ILE A 476 29.13 6.64 -16.91
C ILE A 476 29.57 8.10 -16.98
N VAL A 477 30.28 8.43 -18.05
CA VAL A 477 30.56 9.81 -18.44
C VAL A 477 29.69 10.16 -19.64
N PHE A 478 28.66 10.96 -19.42
CA PHE A 478 27.86 11.54 -20.50
C PHE A 478 28.55 12.77 -21.06
N LYS A 479 28.56 12.90 -22.39
CA LYS A 479 29.09 14.05 -23.11
C LYS A 479 28.12 14.44 -24.21
N VAL A 480 27.76 15.71 -24.29
CA VAL A 480 26.92 16.24 -25.38
C VAL A 480 27.51 17.54 -25.90
N GLU A 481 27.53 17.68 -27.23
CA GLU A 481 27.87 18.95 -27.88
C GLU A 481 26.63 19.85 -27.94
N LYS A 482 26.68 21.01 -27.28
CA LYS A 482 25.58 21.98 -27.34
C LYS A 482 26.06 23.41 -27.13
N ASP A 483 25.86 24.22 -28.16
CA ASP A 483 25.97 25.67 -28.03
C ASP A 483 24.84 26.23 -27.17
N THR A 484 25.19 27.15 -26.27
CA THR A 484 24.26 27.79 -25.33
C THR A 484 24.53 29.30 -25.27
N VAL A 485 23.53 30.08 -24.90
CA VAL A 485 23.72 31.51 -24.62
C VAL A 485 23.94 31.76 -23.12
N TYR A 486 24.49 32.92 -22.78
CA TYR A 486 24.71 33.29 -21.38
C TYR A 486 23.43 33.16 -20.56
N GLY A 487 23.50 32.35 -19.49
CA GLY A 487 22.38 32.05 -18.61
C GLY A 487 21.70 30.71 -18.85
N GLU A 488 22.02 30.02 -19.94
CA GLU A 488 21.60 28.65 -20.19
C GLU A 488 22.61 27.66 -19.62
N ASN A 489 22.10 26.57 -19.05
CA ASN A 489 22.91 25.43 -18.59
C ASN A 489 22.29 24.14 -19.12
N VAL A 490 23.14 23.18 -19.48
CA VAL A 490 22.71 21.85 -19.94
C VAL A 490 22.57 20.91 -18.75
N PHE A 491 21.49 20.15 -18.71
CA PHE A 491 21.21 19.11 -17.75
C PHE A 491 20.82 17.81 -18.47
N ILE A 492 20.90 16.69 -17.76
CA ILE A 492 20.42 15.38 -18.21
C ILE A 492 19.38 14.86 -17.23
N THR A 493 18.29 14.30 -17.75
CA THR A 493 17.29 13.57 -16.95
C THR A 493 16.84 12.32 -17.69
N GLY A 494 16.28 11.33 -16.99
CA GLY A 494 15.95 10.05 -17.58
C GLY A 494 15.15 9.13 -16.67
N SER A 495 14.96 7.89 -17.10
CA SER A 495 14.04 6.92 -16.52
C SER A 495 14.53 6.23 -15.24
N ILE A 496 15.69 6.64 -14.69
CA ILE A 496 16.26 6.07 -13.47
C ILE A 496 16.40 7.16 -12.39
N GLY A 497 16.41 6.73 -11.13
CA GLY A 497 16.51 7.64 -9.98
C GLY A 497 17.76 8.53 -10.01
N GLN A 498 18.89 8.00 -10.46
CA GLN A 498 20.15 8.76 -10.59
C GLN A 498 20.05 9.90 -11.62
N LEU A 499 19.09 9.83 -12.54
CA LEU A 499 18.79 10.87 -13.54
C LEU A 499 17.51 11.65 -13.22
N GLY A 500 16.97 11.54 -12.01
CA GLY A 500 15.82 12.33 -11.57
C GLY A 500 14.47 11.89 -12.14
N ASN A 501 14.33 10.68 -12.69
CA ASN A 501 13.03 10.11 -13.12
C ASN A 501 12.18 11.04 -14.01
N TRP A 502 12.79 11.67 -15.02
CA TRP A 502 12.18 12.64 -15.94
C TRP A 502 11.72 13.97 -15.32
N ASP A 503 12.05 14.25 -14.05
CA ASP A 503 11.74 15.53 -13.42
C ASP A 503 12.84 16.58 -13.70
N PRO A 504 12.55 17.67 -14.43
CA PRO A 504 13.50 18.75 -14.66
C PRO A 504 14.05 19.39 -13.39
N ALA A 505 13.27 19.44 -12.29
CA ALA A 505 13.73 20.02 -11.03
C ALA A 505 14.85 19.21 -10.38
N HIS A 506 14.95 17.92 -10.72
CA HIS A 506 15.96 16.98 -10.23
C HIS A 506 16.91 16.52 -11.34
N ALA A 507 16.93 17.21 -12.48
CA ALA A 507 17.85 16.91 -13.57
C ALA A 507 19.30 17.18 -13.15
N VAL A 508 20.23 16.36 -13.63
CA VAL A 508 21.65 16.44 -13.27
C VAL A 508 22.33 17.47 -14.15
N LYS A 509 22.99 18.46 -13.54
CA LYS A 509 23.70 19.52 -14.27
C LYS A 509 25.00 19.01 -14.89
N LEU A 510 25.25 19.34 -16.15
CA LEU A 510 26.53 19.04 -16.82
C LEU A 510 27.55 20.17 -16.63
N ASP A 511 28.83 19.81 -16.67
CA ASP A 511 29.99 20.71 -16.57
C ASP A 511 30.44 21.20 -17.97
N PRO A 512 30.51 22.52 -18.22
CA PRO A 512 30.97 23.10 -19.49
C PRO A 512 32.49 23.28 -19.62
N LYS A 513 33.32 22.67 -18.77
CA LYS A 513 34.80 22.82 -18.80
C LYS A 513 35.45 22.64 -20.19
N SER A 514 34.82 21.86 -21.09
CA SER A 514 35.31 21.60 -22.44
C SER A 514 34.40 22.18 -23.54
N TYR A 515 33.76 23.33 -23.27
CA TYR A 515 32.81 23.98 -24.18
C TYR A 515 33.29 24.00 -25.66
N PRO A 516 32.43 23.64 -26.64
CA PRO A 516 30.98 23.46 -26.55
C PRO A 516 30.51 22.08 -26.04
N TYR A 517 31.42 21.23 -25.56
CA TYR A 517 31.05 19.98 -24.90
C TYR A 517 30.69 20.20 -23.44
N TRP A 518 29.55 19.65 -23.06
CA TRP A 518 29.07 19.54 -21.69
C TRP A 518 29.22 18.10 -21.25
N SER A 519 29.65 17.87 -20.01
CA SER A 519 29.83 16.50 -19.51
C SER A 519 29.47 16.32 -18.04
N VAL A 520 29.03 15.13 -17.68
CA VAL A 520 28.87 14.72 -16.28
C VAL A 520 29.37 13.29 -16.11
N GLU A 521 30.07 13.05 -15.01
CA GLU A 521 30.46 11.72 -14.54
C GLU A 521 29.52 11.34 -13.40
N MET A 522 28.94 10.14 -13.47
CA MET A 522 28.02 9.64 -12.46
C MET A 522 28.02 8.13 -12.40
N GLU A 523 27.63 7.58 -11.25
CA GLU A 523 27.35 6.16 -11.11
C GLU A 523 25.87 5.87 -11.38
N VAL A 524 25.60 4.79 -12.12
CA VAL A 524 24.25 4.26 -12.35
C VAL A 524 24.22 2.76 -12.03
N PRO A 525 23.04 2.14 -11.83
CA PRO A 525 22.97 0.70 -11.62
C PRO A 525 23.61 -0.04 -12.80
N ALA A 526 24.35 -1.10 -12.52
CA ALA A 526 25.07 -1.87 -13.53
C ALA A 526 24.13 -2.80 -14.32
N SER A 527 24.45 -3.04 -15.59
CA SER A 527 23.76 -3.99 -16.49
C SER A 527 22.25 -3.75 -16.70
N ILE A 528 21.76 -2.52 -16.53
CA ILE A 528 20.36 -2.16 -16.79
C ILE A 528 20.23 -1.38 -18.10
N SER A 529 19.04 -1.45 -18.72
CA SER A 529 18.67 -0.56 -19.83
C SER A 529 17.82 0.59 -19.31
N PHE A 530 18.07 1.80 -19.79
CA PHE A 530 17.33 3.00 -19.41
C PHE A 530 17.34 4.05 -20.54
N SER A 531 16.39 4.97 -20.47
CA SER A 531 16.28 6.10 -21.40
C SER A 531 16.58 7.43 -20.73
N TYR A 532 17.06 8.39 -21.51
CA TYR A 532 17.38 9.74 -21.04
C TYR A 532 17.25 10.80 -22.15
N LYS A 533 17.21 12.06 -21.72
CA LYS A 533 17.32 13.24 -22.58
C LYS A 533 18.13 14.36 -21.94
N TYR A 534 18.69 15.20 -22.79
CA TYR A 534 19.26 16.49 -22.41
C TYR A 534 18.19 17.60 -22.39
N ILE A 535 18.31 18.50 -21.43
CA ILE A 535 17.48 19.70 -21.30
C ILE A 535 18.36 20.94 -21.10
N ILE A 536 17.86 22.09 -21.54
CA ILE A 536 18.43 23.40 -21.23
C ILE A 536 17.53 24.07 -20.20
N GLN A 537 18.13 24.56 -19.11
CA GLN A 537 17.45 25.44 -18.17
C GLN A 537 18.06 26.84 -18.20
N ASN A 538 17.21 27.84 -18.32
CA ASN A 538 17.62 29.24 -18.30
C ASN A 538 17.52 29.81 -16.88
N GLN A 539 18.66 30.16 -16.29
CA GLN A 539 18.74 30.61 -14.90
C GLN A 539 18.04 31.94 -14.62
N ASN A 540 17.75 32.74 -15.66
CA ASN A 540 17.11 34.05 -15.51
C ASN A 540 15.59 33.97 -15.60
N SER A 541 15.06 33.06 -16.43
CA SER A 541 13.62 32.93 -16.68
C SER A 541 12.99 31.68 -16.05
N GLY A 542 13.79 30.71 -15.64
CA GLY A 542 13.31 29.41 -15.16
C GLY A 542 12.75 28.51 -16.27
N SER A 543 12.88 28.88 -17.55
CA SER A 543 12.36 28.07 -18.65
C SER A 543 13.17 26.79 -18.85
N VAL A 544 12.47 25.69 -19.13
CA VAL A 544 13.06 24.39 -19.47
C VAL A 544 12.77 24.08 -20.95
N ALA A 545 13.81 23.75 -21.72
CA ALA A 545 13.69 23.29 -23.11
C ALA A 545 14.30 21.89 -23.25
N TRP A 546 13.55 20.98 -23.85
CA TRP A 546 13.98 19.60 -24.10
C TRP A 546 14.60 19.46 -25.48
N GLU A 547 15.50 18.50 -25.66
CA GLU A 547 15.84 18.04 -27.00
C GLU A 547 14.67 17.28 -27.65
N ASN A 548 14.67 17.21 -28.98
CA ASN A 548 13.61 16.56 -29.75
C ASN A 548 13.62 15.03 -29.57
N ASP A 549 12.48 14.41 -29.88
CA ASP A 549 12.36 12.96 -29.93
C ASP A 549 13.24 12.34 -31.03
N PRO A 550 13.67 11.08 -30.88
CA PRO A 550 13.36 10.16 -29.77
C PRO A 550 14.22 10.37 -28.52
N ASN A 551 13.87 9.70 -27.41
CA ASN A 551 14.76 9.53 -26.26
C ASN A 551 16.05 8.80 -26.67
N HIS A 552 17.14 9.08 -25.98
CA HIS A 552 18.33 8.22 -26.02
C HIS A 552 18.06 6.96 -25.21
N GLU A 553 18.56 5.81 -25.68
CA GLU A 553 18.47 4.52 -25.00
C GLU A 553 19.88 3.99 -24.73
N LEU A 554 20.14 3.54 -23.51
CA LEU A 554 21.45 3.05 -23.09
C LEU A 554 21.35 1.83 -22.19
N GLN A 555 22.28 0.89 -22.39
CA GLN A 555 22.55 -0.18 -21.45
C GLN A 555 23.84 0.12 -20.68
N SER A 556 23.76 0.20 -19.35
CA SER A 556 24.94 0.41 -18.49
C SER A 556 25.86 -0.81 -18.50
N SER A 557 27.16 -0.58 -18.27
CA SER A 557 28.13 -1.65 -18.22
C SER A 557 28.02 -2.49 -16.94
N SER A 558 28.76 -3.60 -16.86
CA SER A 558 28.76 -4.46 -15.67
C SER A 558 29.40 -3.76 -14.47
N GLU A 559 29.22 -4.33 -13.28
CA GLU A 559 29.71 -3.76 -12.03
C GLU A 559 31.20 -3.35 -12.09
N GLY A 560 31.50 -2.15 -11.57
CA GLY A 560 32.85 -1.62 -11.47
C GLY A 560 33.52 -1.31 -12.81
N LYS A 561 32.74 -1.29 -13.90
CA LYS A 561 33.19 -0.82 -15.22
C LYS A 561 32.70 0.59 -15.49
N SER A 562 33.48 1.29 -16.30
CA SER A 562 33.16 2.64 -16.76
C SER A 562 32.89 2.66 -18.27
N MET A 563 32.01 3.55 -18.70
CA MET A 563 31.76 3.83 -20.12
C MET A 563 31.64 5.33 -20.38
N VAL A 564 32.04 5.74 -21.58
CA VAL A 564 31.90 7.13 -22.05
C VAL A 564 30.87 7.15 -23.16
N VAL A 565 29.85 7.98 -23.00
CA VAL A 565 28.79 8.20 -23.99
C VAL A 565 28.99 9.59 -24.58
N THR A 566 29.01 9.70 -25.90
CA THR A 566 29.19 10.97 -26.60
C THR A 566 28.07 11.14 -27.59
N ASP A 567 27.13 12.02 -27.25
CA ASP A 567 25.90 12.26 -27.97
C ASP A 567 25.94 13.57 -28.74
N THR A 568 25.03 13.67 -29.70
CA THR A 568 24.71 14.91 -30.39
C THR A 568 23.30 15.32 -30.00
N TRP A 569 23.10 16.59 -29.65
CA TRP A 569 21.79 17.12 -29.29
C TRP A 569 20.74 16.86 -30.40
N HIS A 570 19.59 16.29 -30.06
CA HIS A 570 18.47 16.14 -30.99
C HIS A 570 17.78 17.50 -31.24
N ASN A 571 17.99 18.07 -32.43
CA ASN A 571 17.47 19.39 -32.82
C ASN A 571 16.04 19.38 -33.33
#